data_AF-A0A1E5XLL7-F1
#
_entry.id   AF-A0A1E5XLL7-F1
#
_cell.length_a   1.000
_cell.length_b   1.000
_cell.length_c   1.000
_cell.angle_alpha   90.00
_cell.angle_beta   90.00
_cell.angle_gamma   90.00
#
_symmetry.space_group_name_H-M   'P 1'
#
loop_
_entity.id
_entity.type
_entity.pdbx_description
1 polymer ?
#
loop_
_entity_poly.entity_id
_entity_poly.type
_entity_poly.pdbx_seq_one_letter_code
_entity_poly.pdbx_strand_id
1 'polypeptide(L)' 'MLYQPKPRNRAAALARHVLVAVAGVFAGLGRGHSDGAYLDGMRGSELEDLGLRRVDDGSYRTFK' A
#
# COMPACT_ATOMS: atom_id res chain seq x y z
N MET A 1 -1.74 51.07 -11.62
CA MET A 1 -2.15 50.17 -10.52
C MET A 1 -1.37 48.87 -10.67
N LEU A 2 -0.49 48.55 -9.73
CA LEU A 2 0.37 47.38 -9.78
C LEU A 2 -0.50 46.13 -9.54
N TYR A 3 -0.48 45.17 -10.48
CA TYR A 3 -1.23 43.92 -10.36
C TYR A 3 -0.76 43.13 -9.12
N GLN A 4 -1.62 43.00 -8.11
CA GLN A 4 -1.39 42.07 -7.00
C GLN A 4 -1.95 40.70 -7.37
N PRO A 5 -1.11 39.64 -7.46
CA PRO A 5 -1.59 38.30 -7.73
C PRO A 5 -2.45 37.80 -6.56
N LYS A 6 -3.61 37.23 -6.89
CA LYS A 6 -4.59 36.68 -5.95
C LYS A 6 -3.91 35.70 -4.97
N PRO A 7 -4.18 35.78 -3.65
CA PRO A 7 -3.52 34.92 -2.67
C PRO A 7 -3.78 33.44 -3.01
N ARG A 8 -2.70 32.66 -3.12
CA ARG A 8 -2.76 31.23 -3.41
C ARG A 8 -3.54 30.53 -2.30
N ASN A 9 -4.56 29.77 -2.69
CA ASN A 9 -5.53 29.17 -1.79
C ASN A 9 -4.89 28.00 -1.01
N ARG A 10 -4.26 28.30 0.13
CA ARG A 10 -3.51 27.33 0.96
C ARG A 10 -4.37 26.15 1.42
N ALA A 11 -5.68 26.36 1.59
CA ALA A 11 -6.62 25.31 1.95
C ALA A 11 -6.73 24.22 0.86
N ALA A 12 -6.76 24.61 -0.41
CA ALA A 12 -6.78 23.67 -1.53
C ALA A 12 -5.47 22.87 -1.64
N ALA A 13 -4.34 23.53 -1.34
CA ALA A 13 -3.05 22.84 -1.27
C ALA A 13 -3.04 21.81 -0.14
N LEU A 14 -3.49 22.18 1.06
CA LEU A 14 -3.56 21.28 2.21
C LEU A 14 -4.44 20.05 1.92
N ALA A 15 -5.65 20.27 1.37
CA ALA A 15 -6.57 19.19 1.03
C ALA A 15 -5.95 18.19 0.03
N ARG A 16 -5.20 18.68 -0.96
CA ARG A 16 -4.49 17.81 -1.91
C ARG A 16 -3.42 16.96 -1.24
N HIS A 17 -2.67 17.52 -0.29
CA HIS A 17 -1.63 16.76 0.43
C HIS A 17 -2.25 15.67 1.31
N VAL A 18 -3.34 15.98 2.01
CA VAL A 18 -4.07 15.00 2.83
C VAL A 18 -4.60 13.86 1.95
N LEU A 19 -5.20 14.19 0.80
CA LEU A 19 -5.76 13.18 -0.10
C LEU A 19 -4.68 12.27 -0.69
N VAL A 20 -3.52 12.83 -1.05
CA VAL A 20 -2.36 12.04 -1.52
C VAL A 20 -1.80 11.15 -0.40
N ALA A 21 -1.70 11.66 0.83
CA ALA A 21 -1.22 10.88 1.96
C ALA A 21 -2.16 9.69 2.27
N VAL A 22 -3.47 9.95 2.29
CA VAL A 22 -4.49 8.91 2.48
C VAL A 22 -4.43 7.88 1.36
N ALA A 23 -4.39 8.31 0.10
CA ALA A 23 -4.24 7.42 -1.04
C ALA A 23 -2.97 6.57 -0.98
N GLY A 24 -1.84 7.14 -0.54
CA GLY A 24 -0.58 6.43 -0.35
C GLY A 24 -0.66 5.35 0.73
N VAL A 25 -1.32 5.64 1.85
CA VAL A 25 -1.56 4.67 2.93
C VAL A 25 -2.42 3.51 2.44
N PHE A 26 -3.54 3.79 1.76
CA PHE A 26 -4.40 2.75 1.21
C PHE A 26 -3.72 1.93 0.11
N ALA A 27 -2.91 2.56 -0.75
CA ALA A 27 -2.12 1.85 -1.75
C ALA A 27 -1.08 0.92 -1.12
N GLY A 28 -0.42 1.35 -0.03
CA GLY A 28 0.53 0.53 0.71
C GLY A 28 -0.13 -0.67 1.41
N LEU A 29 -1.27 -0.43 2.08
CA LEU A 29 -2.08 -1.48 2.72
C LEU A 29 -2.64 -2.49 1.70
N GLY A 30 -3.14 -2.00 0.56
CA GLY A 30 -3.67 -2.84 -0.50
C GLY A 30 -2.64 -3.80 -1.08
N ARG A 31 -1.38 -3.37 -1.20
CA ARG A 31 -0.28 -4.21 -1.72
C ARG A 31 0.12 -5.31 -0.75
N GLY A 32 0.19 -5.02 0.55
CA GLY A 32 0.46 -6.04 1.57
C GLY A 32 -0.67 -7.08 1.69
N HIS A 33 -1.93 -6.63 1.54
CA HIS A 33 -3.09 -7.51 1.63
C HIS A 33 -3.31 -8.32 0.33
N SER A 34 -2.97 -7.77 -0.84
CA SER A 34 -3.07 -8.50 -2.12
C SER A 34 -2.06 -9.63 -2.21
N ASP A 35 -0.83 -9.42 -1.74
CA ASP A 35 0.20 -10.46 -1.74
C ASP A 35 -0.18 -11.57 -0.75
N GLY A 36 -0.70 -11.19 0.43
CA GLY A 36 -1.24 -12.15 1.40
C GLY A 36 -2.41 -12.98 0.85
N ALA A 37 -3.38 -12.35 0.19
CA ALA A 37 -4.54 -13.02 -0.39
C ALA A 37 -4.19 -13.89 -1.61
N TYR A 38 -3.21 -13.47 -2.42
CA TYR A 38 -2.70 -14.28 -3.53
C TYR A 38 -2.06 -15.56 -2.99
N LEU A 39 -1.19 -15.44 -1.98
CA LEU A 39 -0.54 -16.57 -1.34
C LEU A 39 -1.51 -17.45 -0.54
N ASP A 40 -2.61 -16.90 -0.02
CA ASP A 40 -3.64 -17.64 0.73
C ASP A 40 -4.47 -18.57 -0.19
N GLY A 41 -4.59 -18.18 -1.47
CA GLY A 41 -5.23 -19.02 -2.49
C GLY A 41 -4.35 -20.15 -3.03
N MET A 42 -3.04 -20.15 -2.72
CA MET A 42 -2.09 -21.15 -3.22
C MET A 42 -2.06 -22.40 -2.34
N ARG A 43 -1.88 -23.56 -2.97
CA ARG A 43 -1.68 -24.82 -2.24
C ARG A 43 -0.29 -24.82 -1.61
N GLY A 44 -0.14 -25.53 -0.49
CA GLY A 44 1.14 -25.61 0.24
C GLY A 44 2.34 -26.02 -0.63
N SER A 45 2.14 -26.90 -1.61
CA SER A 45 3.17 -27.30 -2.58
C SER A 45 3.62 -26.16 -3.50
N GLU A 46 2.71 -25.27 -3.90
CA GLU A 46 3.03 -24.14 -4.78
C GLU A 46 3.75 -23.02 -4.01
N LEU A 47 3.43 -22.87 -2.72
CA LEU A 47 4.17 -22.01 -1.81
C LEU A 47 5.60 -22.55 -1.62
N GLU A 48 5.76 -23.87 -1.45
CA GLU A 48 7.07 -24.51 -1.33
C GLU A 48 7.94 -24.34 -2.59
N ASP A 49 7.35 -24.43 -3.78
CA ASP A 49 8.04 -24.16 -5.06
C ASP A 49 8.50 -22.69 -5.19
N LEU A 50 7.77 -21.75 -4.58
CA LEU A 50 8.15 -20.34 -4.47
C LEU A 50 9.21 -20.09 -3.37
N GLY A 51 9.62 -21.13 -2.65
CA GLY A 51 10.50 -20.99 -1.50
C GLY A 51 9.82 -20.31 -0.32
N LEU A 52 8.49 -20.40 -0.20
CA LEU A 52 7.68 -19.79 0.85
C LEU A 52 6.96 -20.86 1.69
N ARG A 53 6.88 -20.64 3.00
CA ARG A 53 6.10 -21.45 3.94
C ARG A 53 5.11 -20.59 4.70
N ARG A 54 3.87 -21.09 4.83
CA ARG A 54 2.88 -20.50 5.72
C ARG A 54 3.19 -20.87 7.17
N VAL A 55 3.24 -19.86 8.04
CA VAL A 55 3.49 -19.99 9.48
C VAL A 55 2.14 -19.99 10.21
N ASP A 56 2.09 -20.56 11.41
CA ASP A 56 0.86 -20.74 12.21
C ASP A 56 0.18 -19.40 12.60
N ASP A 57 0.89 -18.28 12.49
CA ASP A 57 0.36 -16.92 12.67
C ASP A 57 -0.30 -16.34 11.40
N GLY A 58 -0.36 -17.11 10.32
CA GLY A 58 -0.89 -16.69 9.02
C GLY A 58 0.10 -15.90 8.16
N SER A 59 1.34 -15.68 8.64
CA SER A 59 2.41 -15.02 7.88
C SER A 59 3.14 -15.99 6.94
N TYR A 60 3.88 -15.45 5.97
CA TYR A 60 4.69 -16.23 5.03
C TYR A 60 6.18 -16.00 5.30
N ARG A 61 6.95 -17.09 5.34
CA ARG A 61 8.40 -17.06 5.58
C ARG A 61 9.14 -17.72 4.43
N THR A 62 10.25 -17.14 4.00
CA THR A 62 11.13 -17.78 3.01
C THR A 62 11.93 -18.92 3.63
N PHE A 63 12.08 -20.02 2.90
CA PHE A 63 13.08 -21.03 3.22
C PHE A 63 14.46 -20.40 2.95
N LYS A 64 15.26 -20.27 4.00
CA LYS A 64 16.62 -19.75 3.92
C LYS A 64 17.60 -20.87 3.61
#